data_AF-A0A7L2SJX8-F1
#
_entry.id   AF-A0A7L2SJX8-F1
#
_cell.length_a   1.000
_cell.length_b   1.000
_cell.length_c   1.000
_cell.angle_alpha   90.00
_cell.angle_beta   90.00
_cell.angle_gamma   90.00
#
_symmetry.space_group_name_H-M   'P 1'
#
loop_
_entity.id
_entity.type
_entity.pdbx_description
1 polymer ?
#
loop_
_entity_poly.entity_id
_entity_poly.type
_entity_poly.pdbx_seq_one_letter_code
_entity_poly.pdbx_strand_id
1 'polypeptide(L)'
;RLVHSGPAKGSALYEAERSFALRAGGRLGVQTHLFSLESPRELALWTRLLVDGTHGAAELAQEVSAGQRRPGGPRGVRRDPRLTPVLSPSPACTWKGQDCTLTVHIDKGFTISTSEPGLSRTILLQQPFEKLQMSSDDGTKMLYLDFGGPEGEIQLDLHSCPKTIVFIIHSFLSAKVTRLGLLV
;
A
#
# COMPACT_ATOMS: atom_id res chain seq x y z
N ARG A 1 1.65 3.71 8.77
CA ARG A 1 2.34 4.90 8.24
C ARG A 1 2.01 6.07 9.15
N LEU A 2 3.04 6.81 9.53
CA LEU A 2 2.90 8.08 10.23
C LEU A 2 2.22 9.09 9.30
N VAL A 3 1.23 9.84 9.79
CA VAL A 3 0.48 10.83 9.00
C VAL A 3 0.96 12.24 9.29
N HIS A 4 1.14 12.56 10.57
CA HIS A 4 1.79 13.78 11.01
C HIS A 4 2.53 13.52 12.33
N SER A 5 3.53 14.34 12.58
CA SER A 5 4.21 14.51 13.86
C SER A 5 4.37 16.01 14.11
N GLY A 6 3.87 16.51 15.25
CA GLY A 6 3.95 17.94 15.62
C GLY A 6 2.64 18.71 15.44
N PRO A 7 2.62 20.02 15.74
CA PRO A 7 1.37 20.79 15.89
C PRO A 7 0.51 20.76 14.63
N ALA A 8 -0.78 20.46 14.80
CA ALA A 8 -1.75 20.45 13.71
C ALA A 8 -1.86 21.86 13.08
N LYS A 9 -1.76 21.97 11.76
CA LYS A 9 -2.02 23.23 11.04
C LYS A 9 -3.52 23.50 11.03
N GLY A 10 -3.97 24.51 11.78
CA GLY A 10 -5.35 24.98 11.83
C GLY A 10 -5.93 24.90 13.24
N SER A 11 -5.97 26.05 13.90
CA SER A 11 -6.40 26.37 15.27
C SER A 11 -7.45 25.44 15.93
N ALA A 12 -7.07 24.80 17.04
CA ALA A 12 -7.53 25.09 18.41
C ALA A 12 -7.01 23.97 19.32
N LEU A 13 -6.48 24.33 20.49
CA LEU A 13 -5.84 23.49 21.51
C LEU A 13 -4.31 23.37 21.36
N TYR A 14 -3.66 24.04 22.31
CA TYR A 14 -2.27 23.91 22.74
C TYR A 14 -1.83 22.46 23.08
N GLU A 15 -2.69 21.46 22.93
CA GLU A 15 -2.42 20.05 23.29
C GLU A 15 -1.77 19.23 22.17
N ALA A 16 -1.67 19.74 20.94
CA ALA A 16 -1.18 18.99 19.78
C ALA A 16 0.31 19.19 19.45
N GLU A 17 1.09 19.95 20.23
CA GLU A 17 2.52 20.16 19.93
C GLU A 17 3.33 18.85 20.05
N ARG A 18 2.88 17.92 20.89
CA ARG A 18 3.58 16.67 21.23
C ARG A 18 2.80 15.42 20.84
N SER A 19 2.11 15.46 19.72
CA SER A 19 1.33 14.32 19.24
C SER A 19 1.75 13.85 17.86
N PHE A 20 1.47 12.57 17.61
CA PHE A 20 1.56 11.98 16.29
C PHE A 20 0.31 11.18 15.96
N ALA A 21 -0.01 11.12 14.68
CA ALA A 21 -1.11 10.31 14.16
C ALA A 21 -0.58 9.09 13.40
N LEU A 22 -0.98 7.90 13.84
CA LEU A 22 -0.69 6.64 13.17
C LEU A 22 -1.89 6.20 12.33
N ARG A 23 -1.68 5.98 11.04
CA ARG A 23 -2.64 5.23 10.21
C ARG A 23 -2.19 3.80 10.04
N ALA A 24 -3.11 2.87 10.23
CA ALA A 24 -2.91 1.45 10.03
C ALA A 24 -4.02 0.88 9.13
N GLY A 25 -3.64 0.06 8.15
CA GLY A 25 -4.59 -0.68 7.32
C GLY A 25 -5.08 -1.93 8.06
N GLY A 26 -6.38 -2.16 8.07
CA GLY A 26 -7.04 -3.34 8.63
C GLY A 26 -8.13 -3.87 7.70
N ARG A 27 -8.79 -4.96 8.11
CA ARG A 27 -9.85 -5.60 7.31
C ARG A 27 -11.06 -4.71 7.04
N LEU A 28 -11.26 -3.70 7.88
CA LEU A 28 -12.36 -2.73 7.79
C LEU A 28 -11.93 -1.40 7.14
N GLY A 29 -10.73 -1.35 6.55
CA GLY A 29 -10.15 -0.15 5.98
C GLY A 29 -9.02 0.45 6.82
N VAL A 30 -8.75 1.74 6.67
CA VAL A 30 -7.64 2.42 7.33
C VAL A 30 -8.12 3.13 8.59
N GLN A 31 -7.57 2.74 9.74
CA GLN A 31 -7.84 3.37 11.03
C GLN A 31 -6.77 4.43 11.32
N THR A 32 -7.17 5.53 11.98
CA THR A 32 -6.26 6.58 12.45
C THR A 32 -6.33 6.64 13.97
N HIS A 33 -5.18 6.58 14.63
CA HIS A 33 -5.04 6.75 16.08
C HIS A 33 -4.13 7.95 16.36
N LEU A 34 -4.53 8.79 17.31
CA LEU A 34 -3.75 9.92 17.78
C LEU A 34 -3.09 9.54 19.11
N PHE A 35 -1.80 9.82 19.23
CA PHE A 35 -1.02 9.59 20.44
C PHE A 35 -0.40 10.91 20.88
N SER A 36 -0.54 11.24 22.17
CA SER A 36 0.13 12.37 22.81
C SER A 36 1.29 11.85 23.65
N LEU A 37 2.39 12.60 23.68
CA LEU A 37 3.64 12.22 24.32
C LEU A 37 4.09 13.27 25.33
N GLU A 38 4.88 12.83 26.30
CA GLU A 38 5.28 13.67 27.42
C GLU A 38 6.38 14.67 27.03
N SER A 39 7.25 14.30 26.09
CA SER A 39 8.37 15.14 25.65
C SER A 39 8.57 15.21 24.13
N PRO A 40 9.15 16.31 23.61
CA PRO A 40 9.57 16.39 22.21
C PRO A 40 10.60 15.32 21.81
N ARG A 41 11.45 14.89 22.75
CA ARG A 41 12.44 13.83 22.52
C ARG A 41 11.77 12.48 22.26
N GLU A 42 10.74 12.16 23.01
CA GLU A 42 9.93 10.97 22.77
C GLU A 42 9.19 11.05 21.45
N LEU A 43 8.63 12.21 21.10
CA LEU A 43 7.99 12.39 19.80
C LEU A 43 8.95 12.10 18.64
N ALA A 44 10.18 12.63 18.71
CA ALA A 44 11.20 12.34 17.71
C ALA A 44 11.57 10.84 17.68
N LEU A 45 11.73 10.20 18.84
CA LEU A 45 12.06 8.79 18.94
C LEU A 45 10.95 7.89 18.37
N TRP A 46 9.71 8.06 18.80
CA TRP A 46 8.55 7.30 18.32
C TRP A 46 8.32 7.51 16.83
N THR A 47 8.42 8.75 16.35
CA THR A 47 8.33 9.08 14.93
C THR A 47 9.34 8.28 14.12
N ARG A 48 10.61 8.30 14.54
CA ARG A 48 11.69 7.57 13.87
C ARG A 48 11.44 6.07 13.90
N LEU A 49 11.16 5.48 15.06
CA LEU A 49 10.95 4.04 15.18
C LEU A 49 9.76 3.54 14.34
N LEU A 50 8.68 4.32 14.28
CA LEU A 50 7.52 3.97 13.46
C LEU A 50 7.84 4.04 11.96
N VAL A 51 8.58 5.06 11.53
CA VAL A 51 9.01 5.19 10.13
C VAL A 51 9.96 4.06 9.76
N ASP A 52 11.05 3.88 10.51
CA ASP A 52 12.07 2.85 10.29
C ASP A 52 11.43 1.44 10.30
N GLY A 53 10.53 1.18 11.25
CA GLY A 53 9.79 -0.07 11.35
C GLY A 53 8.88 -0.31 10.13
N THR A 54 8.20 0.73 9.62
CA THR A 54 7.38 0.59 8.40
C THR A 54 8.22 0.37 7.15
N HIS A 55 9.40 0.99 7.06
CA HIS A 55 10.33 0.76 5.96
C HIS A 55 10.87 -0.67 5.99
N GLY A 56 11.33 -1.13 7.16
CA GLY A 56 11.78 -2.51 7.34
C GLY A 56 10.68 -3.53 7.02
N ALA A 57 9.43 -3.28 7.42
CA ALA A 57 8.31 -4.14 7.07
C ALA A 57 8.01 -4.17 5.57
N ALA A 58 8.13 -3.03 4.86
CA ALA A 58 7.96 -2.97 3.41
C ALA A 58 9.05 -3.77 2.68
N GLU A 59 10.30 -3.62 3.10
CA GLU A 59 11.45 -4.39 2.59
C GLU A 59 11.31 -5.89 2.89
N LEU A 60 10.73 -6.28 4.02
CA LEU A 60 10.45 -7.70 4.30
C LEU A 60 9.29 -8.24 3.46
N ALA A 61 8.27 -7.43 3.19
CA ALA A 61 7.11 -7.84 2.41
C ALA A 61 7.45 -8.04 0.92
N GLN A 62 8.30 -7.17 0.36
CA GLN A 62 8.72 -7.10 -1.06
C GLN A 62 7.59 -6.88 -2.08
N GLU A 63 6.50 -7.63 -1.99
CA GLU A 63 5.35 -7.53 -2.87
C GLU A 63 4.00 -7.66 -2.15
N VAL A 64 2.97 -7.04 -2.72
CA VAL A 64 1.57 -7.28 -2.37
C VAL A 64 0.75 -7.40 -3.65
N SER A 65 -0.20 -8.34 -3.66
CA SER A 65 -1.13 -8.52 -4.78
C SER A 65 -2.58 -8.26 -4.38
N ALA A 66 -3.31 -7.56 -5.25
CA ALA A 66 -4.75 -7.37 -5.19
C ALA A 66 -5.38 -8.02 -6.44
N GLY A 67 -6.44 -8.81 -6.25
CA GLY A 67 -7.12 -9.48 -7.36
C GLY A 67 -6.74 -10.96 -7.52
N GLN A 68 -7.80 -11.74 -7.68
CA GLN A 68 -7.93 -13.18 -7.91
C GLN A 68 -8.11 -14.09 -6.67
N ARG A 69 -9.35 -14.58 -6.52
CA ARG A 69 -9.68 -15.78 -5.74
C ARG A 69 -8.95 -16.98 -6.34
N ARG A 70 -8.44 -17.88 -5.50
CA ARG A 70 -8.03 -19.22 -5.95
C ARG A 70 -9.21 -19.93 -6.62
N PRO A 71 -9.07 -20.45 -7.84
CA PRO A 71 -10.01 -21.45 -8.33
C PRO A 71 -9.73 -22.76 -7.55
N GLY A 72 -10.68 -23.19 -6.72
CA GLY A 72 -10.77 -24.58 -6.25
C GLY A 72 -9.60 -25.17 -5.46
N GLY A 73 -9.01 -24.46 -4.49
CA GLY A 73 -8.04 -25.09 -3.57
C GLY A 73 -8.71 -26.04 -2.58
N PRO A 74 -8.22 -27.29 -2.38
CA PRO A 74 -8.84 -28.25 -1.48
C PRO A 74 -8.85 -27.72 -0.04
N ARG A 75 -9.92 -28.03 0.70
CA ARG A 75 -10.02 -27.78 2.13
C ARG A 75 -8.90 -28.55 2.82
N GLY A 76 -7.90 -27.85 3.36
CA GLY A 76 -6.90 -28.46 4.25
C GLY A 76 -5.47 -28.49 3.72
N VAL A 77 -4.87 -27.32 3.52
CA VAL A 77 -3.41 -27.19 3.68
C VAL A 77 -3.19 -26.13 4.74
N ARG A 78 -2.84 -26.55 5.96
CA ARG A 78 -2.26 -25.67 6.98
C ARG A 78 -0.97 -25.11 6.39
N ARG A 79 -0.98 -23.84 5.99
CA ARG A 79 0.24 -23.12 5.60
C ARG A 79 0.83 -22.46 6.83
N ASP A 80 2.15 -22.55 6.92
CA ASP A 80 2.99 -22.02 7.98
C ASP A 80 2.73 -20.51 8.20
N PRO A 81 2.35 -20.07 9.40
CA PRO A 81 2.08 -18.66 9.70
C PRO A 81 3.33 -17.75 9.69
N ARG A 82 4.54 -18.28 9.41
CA ARG A 82 5.79 -17.53 9.54
C ARG A 82 6.38 -16.92 8.26
N LEU A 83 5.79 -17.08 7.08
CA LEU A 83 6.50 -16.74 5.83
C LEU A 83 5.91 -15.69 4.90
N THR A 84 4.74 -15.10 5.16
CA THR A 84 4.28 -13.91 4.41
C THR A 84 3.13 -13.24 5.16
N PRO A 85 3.16 -11.92 5.45
CA PRO A 85 1.97 -11.20 5.84
C PRO A 85 1.08 -11.05 4.60
N VAL A 86 0.32 -12.09 4.25
CA VAL A 86 -0.74 -11.96 3.26
C VAL A 86 -1.85 -11.15 3.92
N LEU A 87 -1.78 -9.83 3.77
CA LEU A 87 -2.96 -8.98 3.86
C LEU A 87 -4.01 -9.63 2.93
N SER A 88 -5.14 -9.99 3.52
CA SER A 88 -6.23 -10.79 2.93
C SER A 88 -6.41 -10.60 1.42
N PRO A 89 -6.60 -11.67 0.62
CA PRO A 89 -6.90 -11.52 -0.80
C PRO A 89 -8.19 -10.70 -0.95
N SER A 90 -8.06 -9.48 -1.48
CA SER A 90 -9.20 -8.64 -1.86
C SER A 90 -10.07 -9.37 -2.89
N PRO A 91 -11.39 -9.11 -2.90
CA PRO A 91 -12.27 -9.59 -3.97
C PRO A 91 -11.75 -9.05 -5.30
N ALA A 92 -11.91 -9.84 -6.36
CA ALA A 92 -11.73 -9.52 -7.78
C ALA A 92 -11.18 -8.11 -8.16
N CYS A 93 -10.16 -8.08 -9.01
CA CYS A 93 -9.68 -6.85 -9.65
C CYS A 93 -9.98 -6.92 -11.15
N THR A 94 -10.53 -5.85 -11.70
CA THR A 94 -10.87 -5.75 -13.12
C THR A 94 -10.11 -4.59 -13.77
N TRP A 95 -9.50 -4.85 -14.92
CA TRP A 95 -8.88 -3.83 -15.76
C TRP A 95 -9.42 -3.94 -17.18
N LYS A 96 -9.92 -2.83 -17.75
CA LYS A 96 -10.50 -2.80 -19.12
C LYS A 96 -11.56 -3.90 -19.35
N GLY A 97 -12.35 -4.21 -18.32
CA GLY A 97 -13.39 -5.25 -18.37
C GLY A 97 -12.87 -6.69 -18.32
N GLN A 98 -11.61 -6.91 -17.93
CA GLN A 98 -11.01 -8.24 -17.80
C GLN A 98 -10.54 -8.49 -16.36
N ASP A 99 -10.81 -9.69 -15.85
CA ASP A 99 -10.32 -10.14 -14.54
C ASP A 99 -8.79 -10.16 -14.54
N CYS A 100 -8.21 -9.59 -13.49
CA CYS A 100 -6.76 -9.45 -13.36
C CYS A 100 -6.29 -9.50 -11.90
N THR A 101 -4.97 -9.54 -11.75
CA THR A 101 -4.23 -9.37 -10.51
C THR A 101 -3.30 -8.18 -10.69
N LEU A 102 -3.49 -7.17 -9.85
CA LEU A 102 -2.51 -6.12 -9.61
C LEU A 102 -1.47 -6.64 -8.62
N THR A 103 -0.19 -6.54 -8.96
CA THR A 103 0.93 -6.79 -8.05
C THR A 103 1.76 -5.51 -7.93
N VAL A 104 2.06 -5.11 -6.70
CA VAL A 104 2.94 -3.99 -6.39
C VAL A 104 4.17 -4.58 -5.70
N HIS A 105 5.33 -4.45 -6.32
CA HIS A 105 6.61 -4.93 -5.81
C HIS A 105 7.54 -3.75 -5.59
N ILE A 106 8.22 -3.68 -4.44
CA ILE A 106 9.05 -2.53 -4.04
C ILE A 106 10.10 -2.18 -5.12
N ASP A 107 10.85 -3.17 -5.63
CA ASP A 107 11.81 -2.94 -6.72
C ASP A 107 11.20 -2.91 -8.11
N LYS A 108 10.38 -3.91 -8.47
CA LYS A 108 9.88 -4.11 -9.85
C LYS A 108 8.70 -3.20 -10.23
N GLY A 109 8.10 -2.51 -9.27
CA GLY A 109 6.96 -1.62 -9.47
C GLY A 109 5.64 -2.39 -9.63
N PHE A 110 4.85 -1.98 -10.61
CA PHE A 110 3.47 -2.38 -10.82
C PHE A 110 3.41 -3.43 -11.92
N THR A 111 2.66 -4.50 -11.69
CA THR A 111 2.37 -5.51 -12.71
C THR A 111 0.88 -5.84 -12.68
N ILE A 112 0.21 -5.67 -13.81
CA ILE A 112 -1.15 -6.18 -14.02
C ILE A 112 -1.02 -7.44 -14.87
N SER A 113 -1.60 -8.53 -14.39
CA SER A 113 -1.58 -9.80 -15.09
C SER A 113 -2.92 -10.49 -15.00
N THR A 114 -3.24 -11.32 -15.98
CA THR A 114 -4.39 -12.21 -15.93
C THR A 114 -3.94 -13.68 -15.91
N SER A 115 -4.77 -14.55 -15.37
CA SER A 115 -4.56 -15.99 -15.35
C SER A 115 -5.87 -16.68 -15.66
N GLU A 116 -5.95 -17.28 -16.84
CA GLU A 116 -7.07 -18.13 -17.23
C GLU A 116 -6.88 -19.56 -16.68
N PRO A 117 -7.97 -20.29 -16.36
CA PRO A 117 -7.87 -21.68 -15.92
C PRO A 117 -7.18 -22.55 -16.99
N GLY A 118 -6.03 -23.14 -16.64
CA GLY A 118 -5.27 -24.01 -17.54
C GLY A 118 -4.24 -23.30 -18.42
N LEU A 119 -4.14 -21.96 -18.35
CA LEU A 119 -3.13 -21.19 -19.07
C LEU A 119 -2.08 -20.60 -18.11
N SER A 120 -0.89 -20.33 -18.65
CA SER A 120 0.16 -19.59 -17.94
C SER A 120 -0.24 -18.12 -17.73
N ARG A 121 0.23 -17.52 -16.64
CA ARG A 121 0.04 -16.09 -16.31
C ARG A 121 0.48 -15.19 -17.47
N THR A 122 -0.40 -14.31 -17.93
CA THR A 122 -0.11 -13.31 -18.98
C THR A 122 0.03 -11.93 -18.36
N ILE A 123 1.14 -11.25 -18.62
CA ILE A 123 1.39 -9.87 -18.17
C ILE A 123 0.71 -8.91 -19.16
N LEU A 124 -0.19 -8.07 -18.65
CA LEU A 124 -0.94 -7.08 -19.44
C LEU A 124 -0.30 -5.69 -19.34
N LEU A 125 0.31 -5.36 -18.21
CA LEU A 125 1.04 -4.11 -17.98
C LEU A 125 2.16 -4.34 -16.98
N GLN A 126 3.30 -3.69 -17.22
CA GLN A 126 4.34 -3.53 -16.21
C GLN A 126 4.88 -2.10 -16.26
N GLN A 127 4.93 -1.44 -15.10
CA GLN A 127 5.48 -0.10 -14.97
C GLN A 127 6.33 -0.01 -13.70
N PRO A 128 7.54 0.56 -13.77
CA PRO A 128 8.38 0.76 -12.59
C PRO A 128 7.85 1.90 -11.71
N PHE A 129 8.31 1.98 -10.46
CA PHE A 129 7.89 3.03 -9.52
C PHE A 129 8.26 4.43 -10.00
N GLU A 130 9.38 4.58 -10.70
CA GLU A 130 9.96 5.82 -11.19
C GLU A 130 9.07 6.53 -12.23
N LYS A 131 8.15 5.79 -12.86
CA LYS A 131 7.18 6.36 -13.80
C LYS A 131 5.88 6.81 -13.13
N LEU A 132 5.59 6.36 -11.92
CA LEU A 132 4.34 6.73 -11.24
C LEU A 132 4.38 8.22 -10.88
N GLN A 133 3.53 9.01 -11.54
CA GLN A 133 3.37 10.44 -11.27
C GLN A 133 2.32 10.68 -10.18
N MET A 134 1.22 9.92 -10.21
CA MET A 134 0.12 10.06 -9.27
C MET A 134 -0.54 8.70 -8.97
N SER A 135 -0.95 8.54 -7.71
CA SER A 135 -1.86 7.47 -7.29
C SER A 135 -3.02 8.08 -6.52
N SER A 136 -4.25 7.76 -6.89
CA SER A 136 -5.45 8.26 -6.21
C SER A 136 -6.55 7.20 -6.16
N ASP A 137 -7.60 7.48 -5.38
CA ASP A 137 -8.78 6.62 -5.30
C ASP A 137 -10.08 7.39 -5.16
N ASP A 138 -11.19 6.75 -5.56
CA ASP A 138 -12.55 7.27 -5.39
C ASP A 138 -13.13 7.01 -3.97
N GLY A 139 -12.37 6.34 -3.11
CA GLY A 139 -12.80 5.93 -1.79
C GLY A 139 -13.76 4.75 -1.74
N THR A 140 -14.18 4.18 -2.88
CA THR A 140 -15.18 3.11 -2.95
C THR A 140 -14.65 1.82 -3.59
N LYS A 141 -14.09 1.89 -4.79
CA LYS A 141 -13.60 0.71 -5.54
C LYS A 141 -12.56 1.01 -6.62
N MET A 142 -12.47 2.25 -7.08
CA MET A 142 -11.61 2.63 -8.20
C MET A 142 -10.25 3.10 -7.72
N LEU A 143 -9.20 2.43 -8.19
CA LEU A 143 -7.81 2.87 -8.07
C LEU A 143 -7.38 3.53 -9.39
N TYR A 144 -6.76 4.69 -9.27
CA TYR A 144 -6.19 5.44 -10.40
C TYR A 144 -4.68 5.49 -10.26
N LEU A 145 -3.95 5.12 -11.31
CA LEU A 145 -2.48 5.18 -11.37
C LEU A 145 -2.07 5.91 -12.64
N ASP A 146 -1.45 7.07 -12.49
CA ASP A 146 -0.91 7.85 -13.59
C ASP A 146 0.58 7.57 -13.74
N PHE A 147 0.96 6.96 -14.86
CA PHE A 147 2.34 6.68 -15.22
C PHE A 147 2.93 7.69 -16.21
N GLY A 148 2.15 8.70 -16.60
CA GLY A 148 2.45 9.60 -17.69
C GLY A 148 2.59 8.89 -19.05
N GLY A 149 3.08 9.63 -20.05
CA GLY A 149 3.36 9.08 -21.38
C GLY A 149 2.10 8.63 -22.14
N PRO A 150 2.23 7.70 -23.11
CA PRO A 150 1.10 7.24 -23.93
C PRO A 150 0.08 6.38 -23.17
N GLU A 151 0.45 5.79 -22.04
CA GLU A 151 -0.41 4.99 -21.18
C GLU A 151 -1.32 5.87 -20.31
N GLY A 152 -0.82 7.04 -19.90
CA GLY A 152 -1.53 8.01 -19.06
C GLY A 152 -2.02 7.42 -17.74
N GLU A 153 -3.19 7.90 -17.30
CA GLU A 153 -3.89 7.37 -16.13
C GLU A 153 -4.60 6.05 -16.48
N ILE A 154 -4.27 4.99 -15.74
CA ILE A 154 -5.01 3.73 -15.76
C ILE A 154 -6.02 3.67 -14.62
N GLN A 155 -7.13 2.98 -14.87
CA GLN A 155 -8.23 2.83 -13.91
C GLN A 155 -8.48 1.35 -13.63
N LEU A 156 -8.37 0.97 -12.36
CA LEU A 156 -8.54 -0.39 -11.86
C LEU A 156 -9.74 -0.45 -10.92
N ASP A 157 -10.71 -1.33 -11.20
CA ASP A 157 -11.79 -1.63 -10.26
C ASP A 157 -11.30 -2.74 -9.33
N LEU A 158 -11.14 -2.45 -8.04
CA LEU A 158 -10.71 -3.41 -7.02
C LEU A 158 -11.87 -4.08 -6.29
N HIS A 159 -13.12 -3.76 -6.69
CA HIS A 159 -14.36 -4.28 -6.13
C HIS A 159 -14.46 -4.07 -4.60
N SER A 160 -13.63 -3.18 -4.07
CA SER A 160 -13.43 -2.91 -2.64
C SER A 160 -12.63 -1.63 -2.48
N CYS A 161 -12.76 -1.00 -1.32
CA CYS A 161 -12.12 0.29 -1.06
C CYS A 161 -10.59 0.22 -1.26
N PRO A 162 -10.02 0.96 -2.22
CA PRO A 162 -8.59 0.87 -2.59
C PRO A 162 -7.65 1.59 -1.60
N LYS A 163 -8.18 2.24 -0.54
CA LYS A 163 -7.38 2.98 0.45
C LYS A 163 -6.18 2.18 0.99
N THR A 164 -6.35 0.86 1.19
CA THR A 164 -5.28 -0.01 1.66
C THR A 164 -4.17 -0.18 0.62
N ILE A 165 -4.50 -0.37 -0.66
CA ILE A 165 -3.46 -0.54 -1.69
C ILE A 165 -2.73 0.79 -1.95
N VAL A 166 -3.44 1.92 -1.95
CA VAL A 166 -2.83 3.26 -2.02
C VAL A 166 -1.84 3.44 -0.88
N PHE A 167 -2.23 3.08 0.34
CA PHE A 167 -1.35 3.14 1.50
C PHE A 167 -0.08 2.29 1.35
N ILE A 168 -0.20 1.09 0.78
CA ILE A 168 0.94 0.20 0.50
C ILE A 168 1.88 0.83 -0.53
N ILE A 169 1.34 1.37 -1.62
CA ILE A 169 2.12 2.06 -2.68
C ILE A 169 2.99 3.15 -2.07
N HIS A 170 2.41 4.02 -1.23
CA HIS A 170 3.17 5.07 -0.56
C HIS A 170 4.22 4.53 0.42
N SER A 171 3.92 3.43 1.11
CA SER A 171 4.86 2.83 2.07
C SER A 171 6.06 2.22 1.34
N PHE A 172 5.83 1.53 0.22
CA PHE A 172 6.87 0.98 -0.63
C PHE A 172 7.71 2.08 -1.28
N LEU A 173 7.07 3.12 -1.82
CA LEU A 173 7.78 4.26 -2.40
C LEU A 173 8.66 4.95 -1.35
N SER A 174 8.13 5.22 -0.16
CA SER A 174 8.91 5.84 0.93
C SER A 174 10.11 4.98 1.33
N ALA A 175 9.91 3.67 1.52
CA ALA A 175 10.99 2.75 1.86
C ALA A 175 12.07 2.69 0.77
N LYS A 176 11.66 2.59 -0.50
CA LYS A 176 12.56 2.56 -1.65
C LYS A 176 13.40 3.83 -1.74
N VAL A 177 12.78 5.00 -1.64
CA VAL A 177 13.47 6.30 -1.71
C VAL A 177 14.47 6.46 -0.55
N THR A 178 14.10 6.04 0.66
CA THR A 178 15.02 6.03 1.82
C THR A 178 16.19 5.07 1.61
N ARG A 179 15.93 3.84 1.13
CA ARG A 179 17.00 2.85 0.82
C ARG A 179 17.97 3.34 -0.24
N LEU A 180 17.48 4.08 -1.24
CA LEU A 180 18.31 4.66 -2.30
C LEU A 180 19.06 5.93 -1.88
N GLY A 181 18.81 6.46 -0.67
CA GLY A 181 19.45 7.69 -0.19
C GLY A 181 19.03 8.96 -0.96
N LEU A 182 17.83 8.96 -1.55
CA LEU A 182 17.34 10.06 -2.40
C LEU A 182 16.63 11.17 -1.60
N LEU A 183 16.43 10.98 -0.29
CA LEU A 183 15.96 12.00 0.63
C LEU A 183 17.02 12.20 1.72
N VAL A 184 17.45 13.45 1.87
CA VAL A 184 18.42 13.93 2.88
C VAL A 184 17.69 14.81 3.88
#